data_AF-A0AAF1AQ65-F1
#
_entry.id   AF-A0AAF1AQ65-F1
#
_cell.length_a   1.000
_cell.length_b   1.000
_cell.length_c   1.000
_cell.angle_alpha   90.00
_cell.angle_beta   90.00
_cell.angle_gamma   90.00
#
_symmetry.space_group_name_H-M   'P 1'
#
loop_
_entity.id
_entity.type
_entity.pdbx_description
1 polymer ?
#
loop_
_entity_poly.entity_id
_entity_poly.type
_entity_poly.pdbx_seq_one_letter_code
_entity_poly.pdbx_strand_id
1 'polypeptide(L)'
;MSDDGSQSLGEKKRRLNLEQVKALEKSFELGNKLEPERKMQLARALGLQPRQIAIWFQNRRARWKTKQLERDYDILKRQFDALKADNDSLKSENKKLHGEVTWIYN
;
A
#
# COMPACT_ATOMS: atom_id res chain seq x y z
N MET A 1 -20.61 16.07 -27.12
CA MET A 1 -21.61 15.07 -27.57
C MET A 1 -21.98 14.26 -26.35
N SER A 2 -23.25 14.37 -25.97
CA SER A 2 -23.82 14.01 -24.68
C SER A 2 -24.06 12.51 -24.52
N ASP A 3 -23.91 12.01 -23.30
CA ASP A 3 -24.79 10.94 -22.80
C ASP A 3 -25.01 11.15 -21.30
N ASP A 4 -26.16 11.76 -21.00
CA ASP A 4 -26.77 11.82 -19.67
C ASP A 4 -27.66 10.58 -19.54
N GLY A 5 -27.20 9.61 -18.76
CA GLY A 5 -27.93 8.38 -18.44
C GLY A 5 -28.20 8.29 -16.94
N SER A 6 -29.06 9.16 -16.44
CA SER A 6 -29.67 9.04 -15.12
C SER A 6 -30.55 7.79 -15.06
N GLN A 7 -30.09 6.71 -14.40
CA GLN A 7 -30.96 5.71 -13.77
C GLN A 7 -30.17 4.73 -12.86
N SER A 8 -30.79 4.40 -11.73
CA SER A 8 -30.43 3.37 -10.73
C SER A 8 -29.58 3.79 -9.51
N LEU A 9 -30.18 4.59 -8.62
CA LEU A 9 -29.82 4.69 -7.19
C LEU A 9 -30.06 3.37 -6.40
N GLY A 10 -30.24 2.23 -7.07
CA GLY A 10 -30.79 1.00 -6.48
C GLY A 10 -30.14 -0.32 -6.90
N GLU A 11 -29.13 -0.32 -7.78
CA GLU A 11 -28.35 -1.54 -8.08
C GLU A 11 -27.36 -1.82 -6.94
N LYS A 12 -27.98 -2.29 -5.85
CA LYS A 12 -27.49 -3.05 -4.71
C LYS A 12 -25.99 -3.25 -4.74
N LYS A 13 -25.33 -2.75 -3.67
CA LYS A 13 -24.01 -3.14 -3.16
C LYS A 13 -23.85 -4.67 -3.05
N ARG A 14 -23.94 -5.40 -4.16
CA ARG A 14 -23.73 -6.84 -4.22
C ARG A 14 -22.24 -7.04 -4.10
N ARG A 15 -21.86 -7.76 -3.05
CA ARG A 15 -20.48 -8.20 -2.84
C ARG A 15 -20.08 -9.04 -4.06
N LEU A 16 -18.94 -8.74 -4.64
CA LEU A 16 -18.38 -9.55 -5.72
C LEU A 16 -18.19 -10.98 -5.23
N ASN A 17 -18.52 -11.96 -6.07
CA ASN A 17 -18.28 -13.35 -5.73
C ASN A 17 -16.78 -13.68 -5.83
N LEU A 18 -16.39 -14.86 -5.33
CA LEU A 18 -14.98 -15.25 -5.27
C LEU A 18 -14.32 -15.31 -6.65
N GLU A 19 -15.00 -15.84 -7.67
CA GLU A 19 -14.46 -15.96 -9.03
C GLU A 19 -14.29 -14.59 -9.70
N GLN A 20 -15.22 -13.66 -9.49
CA GLN A 20 -15.09 -12.27 -9.93
C GLN A 20 -13.90 -11.58 -9.27
N VAL A 21 -13.71 -11.78 -7.96
CA VAL A 21 -12.55 -11.23 -7.24
C VAL A 21 -11.25 -11.82 -7.79
N LYS A 22 -11.15 -13.15 -7.95
CA LYS A 22 -9.96 -13.81 -8.50
C LYS A 22 -9.60 -13.30 -9.90
N ALA A 23 -10.60 -13.15 -10.77
CA ALA A 23 -10.37 -12.62 -12.12
C ALA A 23 -9.87 -11.16 -12.09
N LEU A 24 -10.43 -10.33 -11.21
CA LEU A 24 -9.98 -8.95 -11.00
C LEU A 24 -8.56 -8.88 -10.42
N GLU A 25 -8.21 -9.80 -9.51
CA GLU A 25 -6.86 -9.90 -8.94
C GLU A 25 -5.84 -10.31 -9.98
N LYS A 26 -6.08 -11.38 -10.75
CA LYS A 26 -5.22 -11.80 -11.86
C LYS A 26 -5.03 -10.67 -12.87
N SER A 27 -6.11 -9.95 -13.17
CA SER A 27 -6.04 -8.75 -14.01
C SER A 27 -5.14 -7.69 -13.36
N PHE A 28 -5.36 -7.32 -12.10
CA PHE A 28 -4.55 -6.33 -11.41
C PHE A 28 -3.05 -6.64 -11.41
N GLU A 29 -2.68 -7.92 -11.27
CA GLU A 29 -1.29 -8.39 -11.31
C GLU A 29 -0.63 -8.18 -12.68
N LEU A 30 -1.37 -8.38 -13.77
CA LEU A 30 -0.89 -8.08 -15.13
C LEU A 30 -0.73 -6.58 -15.38
N GLY A 31 -1.46 -5.74 -14.66
CA GLY A 31 -1.38 -4.31 -14.80
C GLY A 31 -2.29 -3.57 -13.83
N ASN A 32 -1.69 -2.70 -13.02
CA ASN A 32 -2.40 -1.93 -12.00
C ASN A 32 -3.18 -0.74 -12.60
N LYS A 33 -2.76 -0.24 -13.77
CA LYS A 33 -3.50 0.78 -14.53
C LYS A 33 -4.67 0.13 -15.26
N LEU A 34 -5.86 0.69 -15.05
CA LEU A 34 -7.09 0.21 -15.65
C LEU A 34 -7.44 1.13 -16.83
N GLU A 35 -7.00 0.74 -18.01
CA GLU A 35 -7.33 1.45 -19.25
C GLU A 35 -8.82 1.32 -19.62
N PRO A 36 -9.41 2.31 -20.32
CA PRO A 36 -10.83 2.31 -20.66
C PRO A 36 -11.29 1.04 -21.39
N GLU A 37 -10.53 0.59 -22.39
CA GLU A 37 -10.87 -0.60 -23.17
C GLU A 37 -10.86 -1.86 -22.30
N ARG A 38 -9.82 -2.01 -21.48
CA ARG A 38 -9.68 -3.13 -20.55
C ARG A 38 -10.77 -3.15 -19.49
N LYS A 39 -11.19 -1.98 -18.99
CA LYS A 39 -12.33 -1.84 -18.08
C LYS A 39 -13.61 -2.38 -18.71
N MET A 40 -13.87 -2.01 -19.96
CA MET A 40 -15.06 -2.47 -20.68
C MET A 40 -15.02 -3.99 -20.94
N GLN A 41 -13.85 -4.53 -21.29
CA GLN A 41 -13.68 -5.98 -21.45
C GLN A 41 -13.94 -6.75 -20.14
N LEU A 42 -13.39 -6.29 -19.02
CA LEU A 42 -13.63 -6.90 -17.70
C LEU A 42 -15.08 -6.78 -17.26
N ALA A 43 -15.72 -5.63 -17.50
CA ALA A 43 -17.14 -5.42 -17.21
C ALA A 43 -18.02 -6.45 -17.94
N ARG A 44 -17.79 -6.63 -19.25
CA ARG A 44 -18.50 -7.62 -20.06
C ARG A 44 -18.20 -9.05 -19.59
N ALA A 45 -16.94 -9.42 -19.41
CA ALA A 45 -16.53 -10.77 -19.06
C ALA A 45 -17.03 -11.22 -17.67
N LEU A 46 -17.16 -10.28 -16.72
CA LEU A 46 -17.56 -10.58 -15.35
C LEU A 46 -19.04 -10.29 -15.06
N GLY A 47 -19.79 -9.78 -16.04
CA GLY A 47 -21.17 -9.34 -15.86
C GLY A 47 -21.32 -8.24 -14.81
N LEU A 48 -20.35 -7.32 -14.76
CA LEU A 48 -20.29 -6.22 -13.79
C LEU A 48 -20.41 -4.88 -14.48
N GLN A 49 -20.89 -3.87 -13.76
CA GLN A 49 -20.88 -2.51 -14.29
C GLN A 49 -19.44 -1.95 -14.36
N PRO A 50 -19.07 -1.18 -15.40
CA PRO A 50 -17.76 -0.54 -15.50
C PRO A 50 -17.36 0.25 -14.25
N ARG A 51 -18.34 0.87 -13.57
CA ARG A 51 -18.14 1.58 -12.30
C ARG A 51 -17.67 0.65 -11.17
N GLN A 52 -18.20 -0.57 -11.06
CA GLN A 52 -17.78 -1.54 -10.05
C GLN A 52 -16.33 -1.97 -10.28
N ILE A 53 -15.93 -2.18 -11.55
CA ILE A 53 -14.53 -2.48 -11.91
C ILE A 53 -13.62 -1.31 -11.47
N ALA A 54 -14.00 -0.07 -11.80
CA ALA A 54 -13.22 1.12 -11.44
C ALA A 54 -13.05 1.25 -9.92
N ILE A 55 -14.13 1.13 -9.15
CA ILE A 55 -14.10 1.18 -7.68
C ILE A 55 -13.24 0.06 -7.11
N TRP A 56 -13.36 -1.15 -7.63
CA TRP A 56 -12.55 -2.29 -7.17
C TRP A 56 -11.06 -2.03 -7.39
N PHE A 57 -10.66 -1.55 -8.58
CA PHE A 57 -9.26 -1.21 -8.87
C PHE A 57 -8.73 -0.06 -8.00
N GLN A 58 -9.55 0.96 -7.75
CA GLN A 58 -9.20 2.06 -6.83
C GLN A 58 -8.95 1.52 -5.41
N ASN A 59 -9.88 0.73 -4.88
CA ASN A 59 -9.74 0.12 -3.55
C ASN A 59 -8.55 -0.85 -3.46
N ARG A 60 -8.29 -1.61 -4.54
CA ARG A 60 -7.15 -2.53 -4.60
C ARG A 60 -5.82 -1.77 -4.57
N ARG A 61 -5.72 -0.64 -5.29
CA ARG A 61 -4.56 0.27 -5.23
C ARG A 61 -4.36 0.86 -3.86
N ALA A 62 -5.41 1.35 -3.22
CA ALA A 62 -5.34 1.90 -1.87
C ALA A 62 -4.78 0.85 -0.89
N ARG A 63 -5.36 -0.35 -0.87
CA ARG A 63 -4.86 -1.46 -0.03
C ARG A 63 -3.41 -1.85 -0.33
N TRP A 64 -3.03 -1.89 -1.60
CA TRP A 64 -1.65 -2.19 -1.98
C TRP A 64 -0.69 -1.11 -1.47
N LYS A 65 -1.05 0.18 -1.62
CA LYS A 65 -0.23 1.29 -1.13
C LYS A 65 -0.10 1.28 0.40
N THR A 66 -1.18 1.02 1.13
CA THR A 66 -1.12 0.86 2.59
C THR A 66 -0.17 -0.26 3.00
N LYS A 67 -0.28 -1.43 2.36
CA LYS A 67 0.60 -2.57 2.66
C LYS A 67 2.06 -2.31 2.32
N GLN A 68 2.36 -1.49 1.31
CA GLN A 68 3.73 -1.05 1.04
C GLN A 68 4.23 -0.11 2.14
N LEU A 69 3.43 0.90 2.49
CA LEU A 69 3.80 1.87 3.52
C LEU A 69 4.05 1.21 4.89
N GLU A 70 3.24 0.23 5.27
CA GLU A 70 3.45 -0.56 6.50
C GLU A 70 4.82 -1.28 6.48
N ARG A 71 5.18 -1.89 5.35
CA ARG A 71 6.49 -2.56 5.22
C ARG A 71 7.65 -1.58 5.25
N ASP A 72 7.52 -0.46 4.54
CA ASP A 72 8.55 0.58 4.50
C ASP A 72 8.78 1.15 5.90
N TYR A 73 7.70 1.35 6.67
CA TYR A 73 7.76 1.76 8.06
C TYR A 73 8.49 0.73 8.93
N ASP A 74 8.16 -0.57 8.81
CA ASP A 74 8.81 -1.63 9.59
C ASP A 74 10.31 -1.71 9.31
N ILE A 75 10.72 -1.55 8.04
CA ILE A 75 12.13 -1.53 7.64
C ILE A 75 12.83 -0.33 8.27
N LEU A 76 12.26 0.87 8.12
CA LEU A 76 12.84 2.10 8.65
C LEU A 76 12.94 2.06 10.17
N LYS A 77 11.93 1.49 10.84
CA LYS A 77 11.91 1.34 12.29
C LYS A 77 13.04 0.44 12.78
N ARG A 78 13.27 -0.70 12.13
CA ARG A 78 14.40 -1.59 12.45
C ARG A 78 15.75 -0.91 12.26
N GLN A 79 15.92 -0.15 11.17
CA GLN A 79 17.15 0.61 10.92
C GLN A 79 17.38 1.66 11.99
N PHE A 80 16.34 2.40 12.36
CA PHE A 80 16.41 3.39 13.43
C PHE A 80 16.79 2.75 14.78
N ASP A 81 16.17 1.63 15.14
CA ASP A 81 16.45 0.97 16.41
C ASP A 81 17.89 0.43 16.48
N ALA A 82 18.42 -0.09 15.36
CA ALA A 82 19.83 -0.50 15.26
C ALA A 82 20.78 0.70 15.43
N LEU A 83 20.57 1.77 14.65
CA LEU A 83 21.40 2.97 14.75
C LEU A 83 21.34 3.62 16.14
N LYS A 84 20.18 3.56 16.79
CA LYS A 84 20.01 4.05 18.15
C LYS A 84 20.85 3.23 19.14
N ALA A 85 20.83 1.91 19.05
CA ALA A 85 21.63 1.03 19.90
C ALA A 85 23.14 1.27 19.73
N ASP A 86 23.59 1.44 18.48
CA ASP A 86 24.99 1.78 18.17
C ASP A 86 25.36 3.15 18.74
N ASN A 87 24.49 4.14 18.58
CA ASN A 87 24.71 5.50 19.11
C ASN A 87 24.80 5.51 20.64
N ASP A 88 23.92 4.77 21.32
CA ASP A 88 23.92 4.65 22.78
C ASP A 88 25.20 3.96 23.27
N SER A 89 25.68 2.95 22.55
CA SER A 89 26.96 2.26 22.83
C SER A 89 28.15 3.21 22.68
N LEU A 90 28.23 3.94 21.56
CA LEU A 90 29.27 4.93 21.31
C LEU A 90 29.26 6.06 22.35
N LYS A 91 28.08 6.53 22.77
CA LYS A 91 27.97 7.54 23.84
C LYS A 91 28.50 7.03 25.17
N SER A 92 28.20 5.78 25.51
CA SER A 92 28.70 5.15 26.74
C SER A 92 30.22 5.02 26.71
N GLU A 93 30.78 4.58 25.58
CA GLU A 93 32.23 4.49 25.39
C GLU A 93 32.90 5.86 25.45
N ASN A 94 32.33 6.86 24.77
CA ASN A 94 32.84 8.23 24.79
C ASN A 94 32.85 8.81 26.20
N LYS A 95 31.79 8.58 26.98
CA LYS A 95 31.73 8.99 28.39
C LYS A 95 32.80 8.32 29.24
N LYS A 96 33.07 7.02 29.01
CA LYS A 96 34.12 6.27 29.70
C LYS A 96 35.50 6.85 29.37
N LEU A 97 35.82 7.01 28.09
CA LEU A 97 37.08 7.59 27.62
C LEU A 97 37.29 9.01 28.15
N HIS A 98 36.23 9.83 28.16
CA HIS A 98 36.29 11.16 28.74
C HIS A 98 36.64 11.11 30.24
N GLY A 99 36.03 10.19 31.00
CA GLY A 99 36.37 9.98 32.41
C GLY A 99 37.83 9.56 32.63
N GLU A 100 38.36 8.66 31.79
CA GLU A 100 39.77 8.24 31.83
C GLU A 100 40.72 9.40 31.52
N VAL A 101 40.40 10.19 30.48
CA VAL A 101 41.14 11.41 30.14
C VAL A 101 41.15 12.38 31.32
N THR A 102 39.98 12.70 31.88
CA THR A 102 39.88 13.59 33.05
C THR A 102 40.67 13.05 34.24
N TRP A 103 40.70 11.73 34.46
CA TRP A 103 41.46 11.10 35.54
C TRP A 103 42.97 11.20 35.34
N ILE A 104 43.47 11.13 34.10
CA ILE A 104 44.91 11.27 33.81
C ILE A 104 45.39 12.71 34.01
N TYR A 105 44.55 13.71 33.75
CA TYR A 105 44.93 15.13 33.75
C TYR A 105 44.69 15.88 35.08
N ASN A 106 44.14 15.24 36.12
CA ASN A 106 43.97 15.82 37.47
C ASN A 106 44.76 15.03 38.52
#